data_AF-A0A978TT12-F1
#
_entry.id   AF-A0A978TT12-F1
#
_cell.length_a   1.000
_cell.length_b   1.000
_cell.length_c   1.000
_cell.angle_alpha   90.00
_cell.angle_beta   90.00
_cell.angle_gamma   90.00
#
_symmetry.space_group_name_H-M   'P 1'
#
loop_
_entity.id
_entity.type
_entity.pdbx_description
1 polymer ?
#
loop_
_entity_poly.entity_id
_entity_poly.type
_entity_poly.pdbx_seq_one_letter_code
_entity_poly.pdbx_strand_id
1 'polypeptide(L)'
;MAKKKTYEDYIREELGSLVEQLQLPELYKKSLKQRWIDQVVWADKKAGQCRKWHYRLRLTTIIAGVVLPALVGINFQLGKDNKFFQDWFPYVPFVLSQVIAVSAALEEFHRYGDRWRDYRKMAEDLKAEGWQYLQLTGSYDKLSDHMDGYTTFASRVESVIKNDVKNYIAALQQKQAKESEQIKQILKSANEVAEDKTLFARPEPVPQLQPIAPAPNGAMAAPPALPPSGAAGFLRVRQDTEFKLSPQPSAVLPEPYKIRIGAGNTFGLQWYVSADNNHLQVAIDRGLGAENRNVWFVFAPHVEIIGSNGSNGPYASPMAVAAPTPMMATPMGA
;
A
#
# COMPACT_ATOMS: atom_id res chain seq x y z
N MET A 1 -17.89 8.18 43.86
CA MET A 1 -18.61 7.90 42.59
C MET A 1 -18.58 6.40 42.35
N ALA A 2 -19.73 5.74 42.25
CA ALA A 2 -19.77 4.30 41.94
C ALA A 2 -19.14 4.05 40.57
N LYS A 3 -18.18 3.12 40.49
CA LYS A 3 -17.58 2.69 39.22
C LYS A 3 -18.70 2.14 38.34
N LYS A 4 -18.92 2.70 37.15
CA LYS A 4 -19.88 2.14 36.18
C LYS A 4 -19.46 0.70 35.88
N LYS A 5 -20.38 -0.26 36.01
CA LYS A 5 -20.12 -1.66 35.63
C LYS A 5 -19.75 -1.72 34.14
N THR A 6 -18.71 -2.47 33.82
CA THR A 6 -18.27 -2.72 32.44
C THR A 6 -19.21 -3.75 31.80
N TYR A 7 -19.35 -3.75 30.47
CA TYR A 7 -20.06 -4.82 29.75
C TYR A 7 -19.54 -6.22 30.10
N GLU A 8 -18.24 -6.34 30.31
CA GLU A 8 -17.54 -7.55 30.78
C GLU A 8 -18.07 -8.04 32.14
N ASP A 9 -18.31 -7.11 33.07
CA ASP A 9 -18.82 -7.41 34.41
C ASP A 9 -20.27 -7.89 34.33
N TYR A 10 -21.07 -7.25 33.46
CA TYR A 10 -22.45 -7.64 33.21
C TYR A 10 -22.55 -9.09 32.65
N ILE A 11 -21.79 -9.42 31.60
CA ILE A 11 -21.80 -10.79 31.04
C ILE A 11 -21.36 -11.82 32.07
N ARG A 12 -20.33 -11.51 32.85
CA ARG A 12 -19.82 -12.41 33.89
C ARG A 12 -20.89 -12.71 34.94
N GLU A 13 -21.61 -11.68 35.39
CA GLU A 13 -22.69 -11.82 36.36
C GLU A 13 -23.87 -12.61 35.77
N GLU A 14 -24.32 -12.25 34.57
CA GLU A 14 -25.45 -12.90 33.88
C GLU A 14 -25.18 -14.39 33.64
N LEU A 15 -24.09 -14.74 32.95
CA LEU A 15 -23.73 -16.14 32.73
C LEU A 15 -23.44 -16.88 34.04
N GLY A 16 -22.83 -16.20 35.01
CA GLY A 16 -22.56 -16.76 36.34
C GLY A 16 -23.83 -17.17 37.06
N SER A 17 -24.87 -16.33 36.98
CA SER A 17 -26.20 -16.61 37.55
C SER A 17 -26.92 -17.77 36.87
N LEU A 18 -26.78 -17.91 35.54
CA LEU A 18 -27.35 -19.04 34.80
C LEU A 18 -26.66 -20.34 35.20
N VAL A 19 -25.35 -20.30 35.42
CA VAL A 19 -24.59 -21.47 35.87
C VAL A 19 -24.99 -21.92 37.29
N GLU A 20 -25.37 -20.99 38.15
CA GLU A 20 -25.84 -21.32 39.51
C GLU A 20 -27.16 -22.08 39.51
N GLN A 21 -28.04 -21.80 38.54
CA GLN A 21 -29.36 -22.44 38.39
C GLN A 21 -29.28 -23.87 37.85
N LEU A 22 -28.14 -24.28 37.28
CA LEU A 22 -27.95 -25.64 36.77
C LEU A 22 -27.89 -26.66 37.91
N GLN A 23 -28.45 -27.85 37.69
CA GLN A 23 -28.41 -28.98 38.63
C GLN A 23 -27.06 -29.75 38.55
N LEU A 24 -25.95 -29.02 38.73
CA LEU A 24 -24.59 -29.57 38.66
C LEU A 24 -23.93 -29.55 40.04
N PRO A 25 -23.01 -30.47 40.37
CA PRO A 25 -22.19 -30.37 41.57
C PRO A 25 -21.30 -29.12 41.51
N GLU A 26 -21.00 -28.55 42.69
CA GLU A 26 -20.30 -27.27 42.81
C GLU A 26 -18.95 -27.21 42.07
N LEU A 27 -18.23 -28.33 41.98
CA LEU A 27 -16.96 -28.40 41.28
C LEU A 27 -17.11 -28.13 39.77
N TYR A 28 -18.18 -28.65 39.16
CA TYR A 28 -18.50 -28.43 37.75
C TYR A 28 -18.93 -26.99 37.51
N LYS A 29 -19.77 -26.43 38.38
CA LYS A 29 -20.16 -25.01 38.32
C LYS A 29 -18.96 -24.08 38.42
N LYS A 30 -18.03 -24.36 39.34
CA LYS A 30 -16.79 -23.59 39.49
C LYS A 30 -15.92 -23.67 38.25
N SER A 31 -15.80 -24.84 37.64
CA SER A 31 -15.09 -25.03 36.37
C SER A 31 -15.72 -24.21 35.23
N LEU A 32 -17.04 -24.22 35.09
CA LEU A 32 -17.74 -23.39 34.10
C LEU A 32 -17.44 -21.90 34.29
N LYS A 33 -17.49 -21.42 35.53
CA LYS A 33 -17.18 -20.01 35.84
C LYS A 33 -15.72 -19.66 35.53
N GLN A 34 -14.77 -20.45 36.02
CA GLN A 34 -13.34 -20.15 35.93
C GLN A 34 -12.72 -20.44 34.57
N ARG A 35 -13.25 -21.42 33.83
CA ARG A 35 -12.65 -21.82 32.56
C ARG A 35 -13.42 -21.27 31.37
N TRP A 36 -14.74 -21.39 31.37
CA TRP A 36 -15.55 -20.96 30.24
C TRP A 36 -15.89 -19.47 30.32
N ILE A 37 -16.53 -19.01 31.41
CA ILE A 37 -16.98 -17.60 31.52
C ILE A 37 -15.77 -16.65 31.51
N ASP A 38 -14.71 -16.97 32.26
CA ASP A 38 -13.47 -16.18 32.23
C ASP A 38 -12.88 -16.08 30.83
N GLN A 39 -12.89 -17.17 30.05
CA GLN A 39 -12.36 -17.18 28.70
C GLN A 39 -13.24 -16.36 27.73
N VAL A 40 -14.56 -16.44 27.86
CA VAL A 40 -15.50 -15.60 27.09
C VAL A 40 -15.24 -14.12 27.35
N VAL A 41 -15.17 -13.73 28.63
CA VAL A 41 -14.95 -12.33 29.03
C VAL A 41 -13.58 -11.85 28.57
N TRP A 42 -12.54 -12.67 28.73
CA TRP A 42 -11.19 -12.36 28.27
C TRP A 42 -11.14 -12.15 26.75
N ALA A 43 -11.76 -13.05 25.98
CA ALA A 43 -11.77 -13.00 24.52
C ALA A 43 -12.48 -11.73 24.02
N ASP A 44 -13.65 -11.43 24.58
CA ASP A 44 -14.45 -10.27 24.20
C ASP A 44 -13.73 -8.95 24.55
N LYS A 45 -13.11 -8.88 25.74
CA LYS A 45 -12.26 -7.75 26.16
C LYS A 45 -11.08 -7.54 25.22
N LYS A 46 -10.35 -8.61 24.91
CA LYS A 46 -9.18 -8.55 24.01
C LYS A 46 -9.57 -8.16 22.60
N ALA A 47 -10.71 -8.67 22.11
CA ALA A 47 -11.30 -8.22 20.86
C ALA A 47 -11.55 -6.71 20.88
N GLY A 48 -12.27 -6.20 21.89
CA GLY A 48 -12.56 -4.78 22.04
C GLY A 48 -11.30 -3.90 22.08
N GLN A 49 -10.27 -4.33 22.81
CA GLN A 49 -8.99 -3.60 22.91
C GLN A 49 -8.24 -3.56 21.58
N CYS A 50 -8.13 -4.69 20.88
CA CYS A 50 -7.48 -4.76 19.56
C CYS A 50 -8.23 -3.90 18.54
N ARG A 51 -9.56 -3.93 18.55
CA ARG A 51 -10.41 -3.07 17.71
C ARG A 51 -10.06 -1.59 17.92
N LYS A 52 -10.07 -1.14 19.17
CA LYS A 52 -9.77 0.28 19.50
C LYS A 52 -8.38 0.68 19.02
N TRP A 53 -7.36 -0.13 19.25
CA TRP A 53 -6.00 0.17 18.78
C TRP A 53 -5.89 0.20 17.25
N HIS A 54 -6.49 -0.77 16.56
CA HIS A 54 -6.51 -0.80 15.09
C HIS A 54 -7.14 0.48 14.53
N TYR A 55 -8.33 0.86 15.00
CA TYR A 55 -8.99 2.07 14.51
C TYR A 55 -8.26 3.35 14.91
N ARG A 56 -7.64 3.42 16.10
CA ARG A 56 -6.88 4.60 16.53
C ARG A 56 -5.64 4.82 15.66
N LEU A 57 -4.82 3.77 15.45
CA LEU A 57 -3.63 3.86 14.60
C LEU A 57 -4.02 4.24 13.16
N ARG A 58 -5.02 3.54 12.60
CA ARG A 58 -5.49 3.81 11.25
C ARG A 58 -6.04 5.23 11.08
N LEU A 59 -6.81 5.72 12.05
CA LEU A 59 -7.32 7.09 12.03
C LEU A 59 -6.18 8.11 12.10
N THR A 60 -5.15 7.88 12.93
CA THR A 60 -3.99 8.78 12.99
C THR A 60 -3.25 8.84 11.66
N THR A 61 -3.06 7.70 10.99
CA THR A 61 -2.41 7.62 9.67
C THR A 61 -3.22 8.36 8.61
N ILE A 62 -4.55 8.18 8.58
CA ILE A 62 -5.43 8.86 7.62
C ILE A 62 -5.43 10.37 7.84
N ILE A 63 -5.64 10.82 9.10
CA ILE A 63 -5.67 12.25 9.42
C ILE A 63 -4.31 12.89 9.09
N ALA A 64 -3.21 12.29 9.53
CA ALA A 64 -1.88 12.83 9.28
C ALA A 64 -1.54 12.84 7.77
N GLY A 65 -1.94 11.81 7.02
CA GLY A 65 -1.78 11.76 5.56
C GLY A 65 -2.58 12.84 4.82
N VAL A 66 -3.75 13.24 5.33
CA VAL A 66 -4.55 14.34 4.76
C VAL A 66 -4.03 15.70 5.19
N VAL A 67 -3.56 15.84 6.43
CA VAL A 67 -3.03 17.11 6.98
C VAL A 67 -1.68 17.47 6.37
N LEU A 68 -0.81 16.49 6.09
CA LEU A 68 0.55 16.73 5.64
C LEU A 68 0.64 17.55 4.33
N PRO A 69 -0.11 17.23 3.24
CA PRO A 69 -0.15 18.05 2.03
C PRO A 69 -0.65 19.48 2.28
N ALA A 70 -1.69 19.65 3.10
CA ALA A 70 -2.21 20.97 3.45
C ALA A 70 -1.17 21.80 4.22
N LEU A 71 -0.45 21.17 5.14
CA LEU A 71 0.58 21.82 5.95
C LEU A 71 1.79 22.25 5.11
N VAL A 72 2.22 21.41 4.16
CA VAL A 72 3.27 21.73 3.20
C VAL A 72 2.84 22.86 2.26
N GLY A 73 1.58 22.86 1.80
CA GLY A 73 1.03 23.93 0.97
C GLY A 73 0.99 25.29 1.68
N ILE A 74 0.61 25.32 2.96
CA ILE A 74 0.57 26.55 3.78
C ILE A 74 1.97 27.12 4.04
N ASN A 75 2.99 26.25 4.21
CA ASN A 75 4.41 26.66 4.36
C ASN A 75 4.83 27.59 3.22
N PHE A 76 4.46 27.22 1.99
CA PHE A 76 4.86 27.91 0.78
C PHE A 76 4.22 29.32 0.65
N GLN A 77 3.10 29.56 1.32
CA GLN A 77 2.26 30.74 1.08
C GLN A 77 2.29 31.80 2.19
N LEU A 78 2.49 31.42 3.46
CA LEU A 78 2.41 32.32 4.63
C LEU A 78 3.76 32.70 5.26
N GLY A 79 4.88 32.22 4.73
CA GLY A 79 6.19 32.27 5.39
C GLY A 79 6.95 33.61 5.43
N LYS A 80 6.33 34.77 5.19
CA LYS A 80 7.09 36.06 5.11
C LYS A 80 6.93 37.01 6.31
N ASP A 81 5.87 36.90 7.10
CA ASP A 81 5.51 37.99 8.02
C ASP A 81 5.80 37.72 9.51
N ASN A 82 6.20 36.50 9.90
CA ASN A 82 6.42 36.17 11.32
C ASN A 82 7.65 35.25 11.54
N LYS A 83 8.71 35.80 12.15
CA LYS A 83 9.99 35.09 12.39
C LYS A 83 9.84 33.81 13.21
N PHE A 84 8.97 33.83 14.22
CA PHE A 84 8.68 32.63 15.02
C PHE A 84 8.23 31.49 14.12
N PHE A 85 7.36 31.74 13.12
CA PHE A 85 6.85 30.74 12.19
C PHE A 85 7.91 30.18 11.25
N GLN A 86 8.87 30.97 10.79
CA GLN A 86 9.95 30.46 9.93
C GLN A 86 10.84 29.43 10.64
N ASP A 87 11.10 29.61 11.93
CA ASP A 87 12.06 28.76 12.65
C ASP A 87 11.51 27.38 13.01
N TRP A 88 10.26 27.27 13.48
CA TRP A 88 9.69 25.98 13.95
C TRP A 88 8.90 25.20 12.89
N PHE A 89 8.24 25.91 11.95
CA PHE A 89 7.27 25.31 11.03
C PHE A 89 7.88 24.28 10.05
N PRO A 90 9.16 24.37 9.61
CA PRO A 90 9.79 23.35 8.78
C PRO A 90 9.90 21.97 9.45
N TYR A 91 9.97 21.91 10.78
CA TYR A 91 10.07 20.65 11.51
C TYR A 91 8.72 19.92 11.65
N VAL A 92 7.59 20.62 11.51
CA VAL A 92 6.26 20.03 11.73
C VAL A 92 5.91 18.98 10.67
N PRO A 93 6.07 19.22 9.35
CA PRO A 93 5.85 18.19 8.33
C PRO A 93 6.78 16.99 8.50
N PHE A 94 8.03 17.21 8.93
CA PHE A 94 8.99 16.14 9.19
C PHE A 94 8.56 15.25 10.37
N VAL A 95 8.16 15.84 11.49
CA VAL A 95 7.67 15.06 12.63
C VAL A 95 6.38 14.32 12.25
N LEU A 96 5.49 14.98 11.51
CA LEU A 96 4.24 14.38 11.06
C LEU A 96 4.48 13.18 10.11
N SER A 97 5.48 13.24 9.24
CA SER A 97 5.85 12.10 8.38
C SER A 97 6.40 10.92 9.18
N GLN A 98 7.20 11.18 10.22
CA GLN A 98 7.67 10.12 11.12
C GLN A 98 6.51 9.48 11.89
N VAL A 99 5.54 10.27 12.36
CA VAL A 99 4.33 9.73 13.02
C VAL A 99 3.55 8.82 12.08
N ILE A 100 3.39 9.20 10.80
CA ILE A 100 2.73 8.36 9.80
C ILE A 100 3.48 7.04 9.62
N ALA A 101 4.80 7.09 9.41
CA ALA A 101 5.63 5.91 9.19
C ALA A 101 5.60 4.96 10.39
N VAL A 102 5.74 5.49 11.61
CA VAL A 102 5.69 4.70 12.85
C VAL A 102 4.29 4.12 13.07
N SER A 103 3.22 4.89 12.85
CA SER A 103 1.84 4.39 12.98
C SER A 103 1.54 3.28 11.98
N ALA A 104 1.97 3.42 10.73
CA ALA A 104 1.83 2.39 9.71
C ALA A 104 2.65 1.14 10.05
N ALA A 105 3.91 1.29 10.47
CA ALA A 105 4.76 0.19 10.89
C ALA A 105 4.21 -0.54 12.12
N LEU A 106 3.63 0.18 13.09
CA LEU A 106 2.96 -0.43 14.25
C LEU A 106 1.68 -1.17 13.86
N GLU A 107 0.93 -0.65 12.90
CA GLU A 107 -0.26 -1.33 12.36
C GLU A 107 0.12 -2.64 11.65
N GLU A 108 1.19 -2.61 10.85
CA GLU A 108 1.78 -3.76 10.16
C GLU A 108 2.33 -4.80 11.15
N PHE A 109 3.09 -4.36 12.16
CA PHE A 109 3.78 -5.22 13.11
C PHE A 109 2.81 -5.93 14.06
N HIS A 110 1.87 -5.19 14.66
CA HIS A 110 0.96 -5.77 15.66
C HIS A 110 -0.29 -6.44 15.07
N ARG A 111 -0.56 -6.27 13.77
CA ARG A 111 -1.68 -6.89 13.05
C ARG A 111 -2.99 -6.86 13.85
N TYR A 112 -3.27 -5.72 14.48
CA TYR A 112 -4.40 -5.58 15.39
C TYR A 112 -5.76 -5.85 14.70
N GLY A 113 -5.82 -5.61 13.39
CA GLY A 113 -7.01 -5.88 12.57
C GLY A 113 -7.34 -7.37 12.45
N ASP A 114 -6.35 -8.23 12.20
CA ASP A 114 -6.56 -9.68 12.08
C ASP A 114 -6.88 -10.27 13.46
N ARG A 115 -6.08 -9.89 14.45
CA ARG A 115 -6.18 -10.39 15.82
C ARG A 115 -7.51 -10.03 16.51
N TRP A 116 -8.11 -8.89 16.18
CA TRP A 116 -9.46 -8.55 16.66
C TRP A 116 -10.50 -9.54 16.15
N ARG A 117 -10.44 -9.92 14.86
CA ARG A 117 -11.40 -10.83 14.24
C ARG A 117 -11.29 -12.23 14.83
N ASP A 118 -10.08 -12.69 15.07
CA ASP A 118 -9.81 -14.00 15.70
C ASP A 118 -10.40 -14.06 17.12
N TYR A 119 -10.09 -13.06 17.96
CA TYR A 119 -10.66 -13.00 19.31
C TYR A 119 -12.18 -12.81 19.32
N ARG A 120 -12.72 -12.05 18.37
CA ARG A 120 -14.17 -11.88 18.23
C ARG A 120 -14.83 -13.20 17.86
N LYS A 121 -14.26 -13.93 16.89
CA LYS A 121 -14.74 -15.25 16.50
C LYS A 121 -14.69 -16.21 17.69
N MET A 122 -13.56 -16.28 18.40
CA MET A 122 -13.43 -17.13 19.58
C MET A 122 -14.46 -16.79 20.66
N ALA A 123 -14.72 -15.50 20.90
CA ALA A 123 -15.75 -15.06 21.85
C ALA A 123 -17.16 -15.50 21.41
N GLU A 124 -17.49 -15.37 20.13
CA GLU A 124 -18.79 -15.78 19.61
C GLU A 124 -18.96 -17.30 19.60
N ASP A 125 -17.94 -18.06 19.24
CA ASP A 125 -17.95 -19.53 19.28
C ASP A 125 -18.16 -20.03 20.72
N LEU A 126 -17.46 -19.44 21.70
CA LEU A 126 -17.62 -19.79 23.13
C LEU A 126 -18.98 -19.40 23.69
N LYS A 127 -19.57 -18.27 23.26
CA LYS A 127 -20.93 -17.88 23.65
C LYS A 127 -21.97 -18.80 23.03
N ALA A 128 -21.82 -19.12 21.74
CA ALA A 128 -22.71 -20.00 21.02
C ALA A 128 -22.74 -21.39 21.67
N GLU A 129 -21.58 -21.98 21.96
CA GLU A 129 -21.53 -23.28 22.64
C GLU A 129 -22.10 -23.22 24.06
N GLY A 130 -21.85 -22.12 24.77
CA GLY A 130 -22.47 -21.86 26.07
C GLY A 130 -23.99 -21.89 26.02
N TRP A 131 -24.60 -21.17 25.07
CA TRP A 131 -26.05 -21.14 24.90
C TRP A 131 -26.61 -22.48 24.46
N GLN A 132 -25.93 -23.20 23.57
CA GLN A 132 -26.34 -24.54 23.16
C GLN A 132 -26.37 -25.52 24.34
N TYR A 133 -25.35 -25.48 25.20
CA TYR A 133 -25.31 -26.31 26.40
C TYR A 133 -26.38 -25.91 27.43
N LEU A 134 -26.51 -24.61 27.72
CA LEU A 134 -27.48 -24.11 28.70
C LEU A 134 -28.93 -24.46 28.32
N GLN A 135 -29.26 -24.38 27.03
CA GLN A 135 -30.61 -24.66 26.54
C GLN A 135 -30.83 -26.12 26.12
N LEU A 136 -29.80 -26.98 26.25
CA LEU A 136 -29.82 -28.37 25.73
C LEU A 136 -30.26 -28.41 24.26
N THR A 137 -29.64 -27.57 23.43
CA THR A 137 -29.93 -27.47 22.00
C THR A 137 -28.71 -27.83 21.15
N GLY A 138 -28.90 -27.94 19.83
CA GLY A 138 -27.83 -28.22 18.90
C GLY A 138 -27.23 -29.60 19.17
N SER A 139 -25.97 -29.65 19.57
CA SER A 139 -25.30 -30.93 19.87
C SER A 139 -25.65 -31.55 21.22
N TYR A 140 -26.48 -30.87 22.01
CA TYR A 140 -26.95 -31.32 23.31
C TYR A 140 -28.44 -31.68 23.31
N ASP A 141 -29.09 -31.67 22.14
CA ASP A 141 -30.53 -31.90 21.95
C ASP A 141 -31.03 -33.25 22.48
N LYS A 142 -30.19 -34.28 22.42
CA LYS A 142 -30.51 -35.65 22.84
C LYS A 142 -30.25 -35.91 24.32
N LEU A 143 -29.75 -34.93 25.07
CA LEU A 143 -29.37 -35.08 26.47
C LEU A 143 -30.49 -34.57 27.36
N SER A 144 -30.84 -35.35 28.40
CA SER A 144 -31.89 -34.98 29.35
C SER A 144 -31.37 -34.15 30.52
N ASP A 145 -30.08 -34.25 30.81
CA ASP A 145 -29.43 -33.54 31.92
C ASP A 145 -28.15 -32.83 31.43
N HIS A 146 -27.89 -31.65 32.02
CA HIS A 146 -26.66 -30.90 31.83
C HIS A 146 -25.44 -31.66 32.35
N MET A 147 -25.59 -32.56 33.32
CA MET A 147 -24.50 -33.43 33.79
C MET A 147 -23.94 -34.32 32.68
N ASP A 148 -24.82 -34.97 31.92
CA ASP A 148 -24.43 -35.87 30.83
C ASP A 148 -23.75 -35.10 29.68
N GLY A 149 -24.14 -33.84 29.47
CA GLY A 149 -23.55 -32.95 28.47
C GLY A 149 -22.25 -32.26 28.87
N TYR A 150 -21.92 -32.22 30.16
CA TYR A 150 -20.80 -31.43 30.66
C TYR A 150 -19.46 -31.84 30.02
N THR A 151 -19.22 -33.13 29.87
CA THR A 151 -17.95 -33.65 29.31
C THR A 151 -17.77 -33.23 27.85
N THR A 152 -18.84 -33.32 27.07
CA THR A 152 -18.89 -32.86 25.67
C THR A 152 -18.69 -31.35 25.58
N PHE A 153 -19.34 -30.58 26.46
CA PHE A 153 -19.16 -29.13 26.56
C PHE A 153 -17.74 -28.72 26.90
N ALA A 154 -17.17 -29.28 27.97
CA ALA A 154 -15.80 -29.00 28.37
C ALA A 154 -14.81 -29.33 27.25
N SER A 155 -14.99 -30.47 26.57
CA SER A 155 -14.15 -30.87 25.44
C SER A 155 -14.23 -29.88 24.27
N ARG A 156 -15.42 -29.39 23.94
CA ARG A 156 -15.63 -28.39 22.88
C ARG A 156 -15.05 -27.03 23.22
N VAL A 157 -15.24 -26.55 24.45
CA VAL A 157 -14.61 -25.31 24.94
C VAL A 157 -13.09 -25.41 24.81
N GLU A 158 -12.48 -26.51 25.26
CA GLU A 158 -11.04 -26.72 25.12
C GLU A 158 -10.60 -26.87 23.66
N SER A 159 -11.44 -27.45 22.80
CA SER A 159 -11.19 -27.54 21.37
C SER A 159 -11.16 -26.15 20.72
N VAL A 160 -12.11 -25.27 21.03
CA VAL A 160 -12.13 -23.87 20.55
C VAL A 160 -10.84 -23.15 20.96
N ILE A 161 -10.43 -23.29 22.22
CA ILE A 161 -9.21 -22.66 22.73
C ILE A 161 -7.95 -23.22 22.04
N LYS A 162 -7.86 -24.53 21.85
CA LYS A 162 -6.72 -25.18 21.16
C LYS A 162 -6.67 -24.83 19.68
N ASN A 163 -7.83 -24.78 19.02
CA ASN A 163 -7.93 -24.50 17.60
C ASN A 163 -7.56 -23.05 17.29
N ASP A 164 -7.86 -22.09 18.17
CA ASP A 164 -7.41 -20.70 18.01
C ASP A 164 -5.87 -20.62 17.92
N VAL A 165 -5.16 -21.27 18.85
CA VAL A 165 -3.69 -21.31 18.84
C VAL A 165 -3.14 -21.98 17.58
N LYS A 166 -3.71 -23.13 17.18
CA LYS A 166 -3.28 -23.85 15.97
C LYS A 166 -3.53 -23.04 14.71
N ASN A 167 -4.71 -22.44 14.58
CA ASN A 167 -5.07 -21.60 13.43
C ASN A 167 -4.17 -20.38 13.35
N TYR A 168 -3.82 -19.76 14.48
CA TYR A 168 -2.87 -18.66 14.54
C TYR A 168 -1.48 -19.06 14.04
N ILE A 169 -0.94 -20.20 14.50
CA ILE A 169 0.37 -20.71 14.06
C ILE A 169 0.35 -21.07 12.56
N ALA A 170 -0.69 -21.75 12.10
CA ALA A 170 -0.84 -22.14 10.70
C ALA A 170 -0.97 -20.91 9.78
N ALA A 171 -1.74 -19.90 10.19
CA ALA A 171 -1.87 -18.65 9.45
C ALA A 171 -0.55 -17.87 9.37
N LEU A 172 0.26 -17.90 10.44
CA LEU A 172 1.60 -17.32 10.42
C LEU A 172 2.53 -18.04 9.43
N GLN A 173 2.56 -19.38 9.46
CA GLN A 173 3.36 -20.19 8.55
C GLN A 173 2.99 -19.97 7.09
N GLN A 174 1.68 -19.95 6.78
CA GLN A 174 1.21 -19.73 5.41
C GLN A 174 1.57 -18.32 4.89
N LYS A 175 1.51 -17.30 5.75
CA LYS A 175 1.88 -15.93 5.38
C LYS A 175 3.38 -15.84 5.08
N GLN A 176 4.23 -16.43 5.92
CA GLN A 176 5.68 -16.49 5.70
C GLN A 176 6.03 -17.23 4.40
N ALA A 177 5.34 -18.33 4.10
CA ALA A 177 5.53 -19.06 2.86
C ALA A 177 5.19 -18.20 1.63
N LYS A 178 4.05 -17.48 1.65
CA LYS A 178 3.66 -16.57 0.56
C LYS A 178 4.66 -15.44 0.35
N GLU A 179 5.13 -14.82 1.43
CA GLU A 179 6.13 -13.75 1.37
C GLU A 179 7.45 -14.26 0.81
N SER A 180 7.90 -15.45 1.25
CA SER A 180 9.11 -16.08 0.72
C SER A 180 9.01 -16.44 -0.76
N GLU A 181 7.83 -16.89 -1.22
CA GLU A 181 7.57 -17.18 -2.64
C GLU A 181 7.52 -15.89 -3.47
N GLN A 182 6.93 -14.82 -2.95
CA GLN A 182 6.95 -13.50 -3.61
C GLN A 182 8.37 -12.97 -3.75
N ILE A 183 9.19 -13.07 -2.70
CA ILE A 183 10.60 -12.67 -2.74
C ILE A 183 11.35 -13.50 -3.79
N LYS A 184 11.14 -14.83 -3.84
CA LYS A 184 11.73 -15.68 -4.88
C LYS A 184 11.29 -15.29 -6.29
N GLN A 185 10.02 -14.95 -6.49
CA GLN A 185 9.51 -14.50 -7.79
C GLN A 185 10.14 -13.18 -8.22
N ILE A 186 10.29 -12.23 -7.30
CA ILE A 186 10.98 -10.95 -7.55
C ILE A 186 12.46 -11.17 -7.89
N LEU A 187 13.13 -12.06 -7.16
CA LEU A 187 14.53 -12.39 -7.44
C LEU A 187 14.68 -13.10 -8.79
N LYS A 188 13.74 -13.99 -9.15
CA LYS A 188 13.73 -14.68 -10.44
C LYS A 188 13.49 -13.70 -11.59
N SER A 189 12.51 -12.82 -11.48
CA SER A 189 12.25 -11.81 -12.52
C SER A 189 13.40 -10.81 -12.63
N ALA A 190 14.03 -10.42 -11.53
CA ALA A 190 15.24 -9.60 -11.55
C ALA A 190 16.41 -10.30 -12.26
N ASN A 191 16.59 -11.61 -12.05
CA ASN A 191 17.66 -12.37 -12.69
C ASN A 191 17.38 -12.63 -14.17
N GLU A 192 16.13 -12.89 -14.57
CA GLU A 192 15.71 -12.99 -15.97
C GLU A 192 15.94 -11.67 -16.73
N VAL A 193 15.68 -10.52 -16.09
CA VAL A 193 15.98 -9.20 -16.67
C VAL A 193 17.48 -8.93 -16.78
N ALA A 194 18.29 -9.46 -15.86
CA ALA A 194 19.75 -9.31 -15.88
C ALA A 194 20.44 -10.23 -16.91
N GLU A 195 19.86 -11.39 -17.22
CA GLU A 195 20.41 -12.37 -18.17
C GLU A 195 20.05 -12.10 -19.64
N ASP A 196 19.13 -11.18 -19.92
CA ASP A 196 18.80 -10.75 -21.28
C ASP A 196 19.95 -9.92 -21.90
N LYS A 197 20.86 -10.61 -22.58
CA LYS A 197 22.02 -10.04 -23.29
C LYS A 197 21.65 -9.08 -24.44
N THR A 198 20.38 -8.98 -24.83
CA THR A 198 19.95 -8.07 -25.90
C THR A 198 19.92 -6.60 -25.47
N LEU A 199 19.88 -6.31 -24.17
CA LEU A 199 19.89 -4.95 -23.64
C LEU A 199 21.23 -4.21 -23.81
N PHE A 200 22.34 -4.95 -24.02
CA PHE A 200 23.68 -4.39 -24.23
C PHE A 200 24.32 -4.80 -25.56
N ALA A 201 23.57 -5.47 -26.44
CA ALA A 201 24.06 -5.82 -27.76
C ALA A 201 24.16 -4.56 -28.63
N ARG A 202 25.36 -4.29 -29.17
CA ARG A 202 25.56 -3.19 -30.12
C ARG A 202 24.64 -3.42 -31.33
N PRO A 203 23.79 -2.45 -31.72
CA PRO A 203 22.89 -2.65 -32.86
C PRO A 203 23.73 -2.96 -34.10
N GLU A 204 23.32 -3.98 -34.86
CA GLU A 204 23.98 -4.31 -36.12
C GLU A 204 23.98 -3.10 -37.06
N PRO A 205 25.02 -2.92 -37.90
CA PRO A 205 25.07 -1.79 -38.82
C PRO A 205 23.87 -1.88 -39.78
N VAL A 206 23.01 -0.87 -39.73
CA VAL A 206 21.83 -0.77 -40.60
C VAL A 206 22.27 -0.84 -42.08
N PRO A 207 21.71 -1.72 -42.92
CA PRO A 207 21.99 -1.74 -44.35
C PRO A 207 21.62 -0.39 -44.98
N GLN A 208 22.54 0.20 -45.75
CA GLN A 208 22.33 1.49 -46.41
C GLN A 208 21.09 1.44 -47.32
N LEU A 209 20.05 2.21 -46.98
CA LEU A 209 18.84 2.39 -47.80
C LEU A 209 19.19 3.13 -49.10
N GLN A 210 18.76 2.56 -50.24
CA GLN A 210 18.91 3.18 -51.57
C GLN A 210 18.08 4.47 -51.70
N PRO A 211 18.50 5.45 -52.52
CA PRO A 211 17.79 6.73 -52.64
C PRO A 211 16.43 6.54 -53.32
N ILE A 212 15.36 6.95 -52.64
CA ILE A 212 14.01 7.01 -53.21
C ILE A 212 13.90 8.27 -54.08
N ALA A 213 13.37 8.13 -55.30
CA ALA A 213 13.15 9.22 -56.25
C ALA A 213 12.24 10.33 -55.67
N PRO A 214 12.39 11.59 -56.10
CA PRO A 214 11.64 12.71 -55.53
C PRO A 214 10.17 12.66 -55.94
N ALA A 215 9.28 12.69 -54.95
CA ALA A 215 7.85 12.93 -55.14
C ALA A 215 7.60 14.40 -55.54
N PRO A 216 6.54 14.69 -56.34
CA PRO A 216 6.26 16.03 -56.80
C PRO A 216 5.75 16.93 -55.68
N ASN A 217 6.05 18.22 -55.83
CA ASN A 217 5.83 19.32 -54.90
C ASN A 217 4.50 19.32 -54.13
N GLY A 218 4.60 19.72 -52.86
CA GLY A 218 3.53 20.50 -52.20
C GLY A 218 2.89 19.87 -50.97
N ALA A 219 3.63 19.76 -49.86
CA ALA A 219 3.12 19.98 -48.50
C ALA A 219 4.27 19.79 -47.50
N MET A 220 4.72 20.86 -46.86
CA MET A 220 5.43 20.71 -45.58
C MET A 220 4.41 20.16 -44.59
N ALA A 221 4.45 18.86 -44.31
CA ALA A 221 3.66 18.28 -43.23
C ALA A 221 4.16 18.91 -41.92
N ALA A 222 3.33 19.77 -41.34
CA ALA A 222 3.58 20.37 -40.04
C ALA A 222 3.93 19.28 -39.00
N PRO A 223 4.82 19.58 -38.03
CA PRO A 223 5.09 18.63 -36.95
C PRO A 223 3.77 18.24 -36.28
N PRO A 224 3.55 16.95 -36.00
CA PRO A 224 2.31 16.51 -35.36
C PRO A 224 2.15 17.27 -34.05
N ALA A 225 1.01 17.93 -33.87
CA ALA A 225 0.71 18.67 -32.66
C ALA A 225 0.82 17.71 -31.46
N LEU A 226 1.62 18.07 -30.47
CA LEU A 226 1.67 17.33 -29.22
C LEU A 226 0.27 17.35 -28.59
N PRO A 227 -0.20 16.23 -28.01
CA PRO A 227 -1.45 16.23 -27.28
C PRO A 227 -1.40 17.25 -26.10
N PRO A 228 -2.53 17.52 -25.42
CA PRO A 228 -2.51 18.29 -24.18
C PRO A 228 -1.73 17.52 -23.09
N SER A 229 -0.93 18.26 -22.30
CA SER A 229 -0.13 17.71 -21.20
C SER A 229 -0.99 16.91 -20.21
N GLY A 230 -0.45 15.81 -19.69
CA GLY A 230 -1.15 14.92 -18.76
C GLY A 230 -1.85 13.71 -19.38
N ALA A 231 -1.70 13.45 -20.69
CA ALA A 231 -2.26 12.27 -21.34
C ALA A 231 -1.33 11.02 -21.21
N ALA A 232 -1.94 9.85 -20.96
CA ALA A 232 -1.28 8.55 -21.02
C ALA A 232 -1.33 7.97 -22.45
N GLY A 233 -0.28 7.26 -22.87
CA GLY A 233 -0.15 6.76 -24.23
C GLY A 233 1.16 6.00 -24.47
N PHE A 234 1.74 6.13 -25.66
CA PHE A 234 3.06 5.59 -26.00
C PHE A 234 3.99 6.72 -26.46
N LEU A 235 5.23 6.71 -25.98
CA LEU A 235 6.29 7.60 -26.43
C LEU A 235 7.15 6.88 -27.47
N ARG A 236 7.13 7.34 -28.72
CA ARG A 236 7.97 6.82 -29.81
C ARG A 236 9.13 7.76 -30.08
N VAL A 237 10.35 7.23 -30.09
CA VAL A 237 11.56 7.98 -30.43
C VAL A 237 11.73 7.98 -31.95
N ARG A 238 11.62 9.16 -32.59
CA ARG A 238 11.76 9.31 -34.06
C ARG A 238 13.20 9.48 -34.50
N GLN A 239 14.03 10.06 -33.64
CA GLN A 239 15.45 10.31 -33.88
C GLN A 239 16.24 9.99 -32.62
N ASP A 240 17.50 9.55 -32.78
CA ASP A 240 18.39 9.27 -31.66
C ASP A 240 18.40 10.45 -30.69
N THR A 241 18.07 10.17 -29.44
CA THR A 241 17.89 11.22 -28.43
C THR A 241 18.40 10.77 -27.09
N GLU A 242 18.82 11.75 -26.29
CA GLU A 242 19.30 11.53 -24.94
C GLU A 242 18.18 11.86 -23.96
N PHE A 243 17.82 10.87 -23.16
CA PHE A 243 16.93 11.04 -22.03
C PHE A 243 17.80 11.50 -20.86
N LYS A 244 17.40 12.61 -20.24
CA LYS A 244 18.21 13.30 -19.23
C LYS A 244 17.48 13.36 -17.89
N LEU A 245 18.25 13.42 -16.81
CA LEU A 245 17.69 13.65 -15.47
C LEU A 245 17.41 15.14 -15.16
N SER A 246 17.78 16.06 -16.07
CA SER A 246 17.59 17.51 -15.91
C SER A 246 17.44 18.18 -17.29
N PRO A 247 16.70 19.31 -17.41
CA PRO A 247 16.52 20.05 -18.66
C PRO A 247 17.77 20.79 -19.17
N GLN A 248 18.93 20.54 -18.56
CA GLN A 248 20.20 21.14 -18.97
C GLN A 248 20.73 20.55 -20.30
N PRO A 249 21.58 21.30 -21.05
CA PRO A 249 22.19 20.80 -22.27
C PRO A 249 23.00 19.51 -22.04
N SER A 250 22.89 18.56 -22.97
CA SER A 250 23.56 17.24 -22.93
C SER A 250 25.08 17.32 -22.72
N ALA A 251 25.68 18.42 -23.21
CA ALA A 251 27.12 18.66 -23.13
C ALA A 251 27.63 18.90 -21.69
N VAL A 252 26.74 19.26 -20.77
CA VAL A 252 27.07 19.63 -19.38
C VAL A 252 26.74 18.51 -18.39
N LEU A 253 25.97 17.50 -18.81
CA LEU A 253 25.52 16.40 -17.95
C LEU A 253 26.54 15.23 -17.97
N PRO A 254 26.98 14.74 -16.79
CA PRO A 254 27.83 13.55 -16.68
C PRO A 254 27.11 12.31 -17.23
N GLU A 255 27.86 11.35 -17.77
CA GLU A 255 27.32 10.10 -18.36
C GLU A 255 26.28 9.34 -17.52
N PRO A 256 26.39 9.20 -16.19
CA PRO A 256 25.35 8.52 -15.41
C PRO A 256 23.98 9.24 -15.40
N TYR A 257 23.91 10.50 -15.83
CA TYR A 257 22.67 11.31 -15.85
C TYR A 257 22.03 11.42 -17.24
N LYS A 258 22.60 10.75 -18.24
CA LYS A 258 22.06 10.70 -19.60
C LYS A 258 22.03 9.26 -20.09
N ILE A 259 20.91 8.87 -20.67
CA ILE A 259 20.77 7.58 -21.34
C ILE A 259 20.44 7.83 -22.81
N ARG A 260 21.26 7.27 -23.70
CA ARG A 260 21.03 7.36 -25.14
C ARG A 260 20.01 6.33 -25.56
N ILE A 261 18.96 6.80 -26.21
CA ILE A 261 17.91 5.95 -26.76
C ILE A 261 17.91 6.14 -28.28
N GLY A 262 18.09 5.03 -29.00
CA GLY A 262 18.06 5.02 -30.46
C GLY A 262 16.66 5.29 -31.02
N ALA A 263 16.60 5.82 -32.24
CA ALA A 263 15.38 5.96 -33.02
C ALA A 263 14.68 4.61 -33.19
N GLY A 264 13.34 4.62 -33.15
CA GLY A 264 12.48 3.44 -33.27
C GLY A 264 12.00 2.86 -31.94
N ASN A 265 12.61 3.24 -30.81
CA ASN A 265 12.19 2.76 -29.50
C ASN A 265 10.84 3.35 -29.07
N THR A 266 9.98 2.50 -28.48
CA THR A 266 8.65 2.90 -27.98
C THR A 266 8.49 2.51 -26.51
N PHE A 267 7.99 3.44 -25.70
CA PHE A 267 7.77 3.24 -24.25
C PHE A 267 6.30 3.49 -23.90
N GLY A 268 5.76 2.78 -22.92
CA GLY A 268 4.48 3.15 -22.34
C GLY A 268 4.63 4.47 -21.59
N LEU A 269 3.81 5.46 -21.91
CA LEU A 269 3.84 6.79 -21.31
C LEU A 269 2.73 6.90 -20.27
N GLN A 270 3.11 7.04 -19.00
CA GLN A 270 2.17 7.24 -17.90
C GLN A 270 1.65 8.68 -17.87
N TRP A 271 2.55 9.66 -18.00
CA TRP A 271 2.21 11.08 -18.13
C TRP A 271 3.37 11.86 -18.74
N TYR A 272 3.09 13.05 -19.22
CA TYR A 272 4.12 14.01 -19.62
C TYR A 272 3.67 15.46 -19.38
N VAL A 273 4.65 16.35 -19.23
CA VAL A 273 4.48 17.80 -19.16
C VAL A 273 5.55 18.48 -19.98
N SER A 274 5.20 19.58 -20.65
CA SER A 274 6.19 20.43 -21.32
C SER A 274 7.09 21.12 -20.31
N ALA A 275 8.40 21.02 -20.52
CA ALA A 275 9.44 21.66 -19.73
C ALA A 275 10.16 22.75 -20.54
N ASP A 276 10.99 23.54 -19.88
CA ASP A 276 11.75 24.60 -20.53
C ASP A 276 12.75 24.05 -21.57
N ASN A 277 13.18 24.91 -22.50
CA ASN A 277 14.15 24.59 -23.56
C ASN A 277 13.71 23.45 -24.50
N ASN A 278 12.41 23.38 -24.82
CA ASN A 278 11.86 22.42 -25.79
C ASN A 278 12.06 20.95 -25.37
N HIS A 279 12.09 20.71 -24.05
CA HIS A 279 12.11 19.36 -23.47
C HIS A 279 10.72 19.00 -22.95
N LEU A 280 10.41 17.71 -22.92
CA LEU A 280 9.24 17.13 -22.28
C LEU A 280 9.74 16.34 -21.07
N GLN A 281 9.15 16.58 -19.90
CA GLN A 281 9.31 15.66 -18.79
C GLN A 281 8.28 14.55 -18.96
N VAL A 282 8.75 13.32 -19.08
CA VAL A 282 7.95 12.12 -19.34
C VAL A 282 8.14 11.13 -18.21
N ALA A 283 7.05 10.49 -17.80
CA ALA A 283 7.09 9.30 -16.95
C ALA A 283 6.73 8.07 -17.77
N ILE A 284 7.63 7.10 -17.82
CA ILE A 284 7.49 5.88 -18.60
C ILE A 284 7.12 4.68 -17.72
N ASP A 285 6.57 3.64 -18.34
CA ASP A 285 6.06 2.43 -17.71
C ASP A 285 7.12 1.52 -17.09
N ARG A 286 8.39 1.71 -17.49
CA ARG A 286 9.55 0.95 -17.04
C ARG A 286 10.68 1.88 -16.62
N GLY A 287 11.46 1.48 -15.62
CA GLY A 287 12.65 2.25 -15.25
C GLY A 287 13.80 2.01 -16.22
N LEU A 288 14.61 3.05 -16.44
CA LEU A 288 15.79 3.03 -17.30
C LEU A 288 17.04 3.40 -16.48
N GLY A 289 18.20 2.94 -16.93
CA GLY A 289 19.51 3.22 -16.32
C GLY A 289 19.78 2.43 -15.03
N ALA A 290 20.97 2.65 -14.45
CA ALA A 290 21.48 1.90 -13.29
C ALA A 290 20.63 2.05 -12.02
N GLU A 291 19.82 3.10 -11.94
CA GLU A 291 18.97 3.41 -10.79
C GLU A 291 17.48 3.11 -11.05
N ASN A 292 17.15 2.42 -12.15
CA ASN A 292 15.78 2.01 -12.51
C ASN A 292 14.76 3.17 -12.47
N ARG A 293 15.13 4.34 -12.99
CA ARG A 293 14.32 5.56 -12.93
C ARG A 293 13.32 5.63 -14.06
N ASN A 294 12.09 6.04 -13.75
CA ASN A 294 10.99 6.09 -14.70
C ASN A 294 10.63 7.51 -15.16
N VAL A 295 11.29 8.56 -14.67
CA VAL A 295 11.04 9.96 -15.05
C VAL A 295 12.25 10.54 -15.77
N TRP A 296 12.04 11.12 -16.95
CA TRP A 296 13.11 11.63 -17.83
C TRP A 296 12.70 12.94 -18.50
N PHE A 297 13.69 13.79 -18.79
CA PHE A 297 13.56 14.93 -19.70
C PHE A 297 14.02 14.51 -21.09
N VAL A 298 13.18 14.72 -22.08
CA VAL A 298 13.40 14.26 -23.46
C VAL A 298 13.22 15.42 -24.42
N PHE A 299 14.06 15.52 -25.44
CA PHE A 299 13.96 16.61 -26.41
C PHE A 299 12.74 16.43 -27.32
N ALA A 300 11.78 17.36 -27.25
CA ALA A 300 10.47 17.23 -27.85
C ALA A 300 10.48 16.96 -29.38
N PRO A 301 11.35 17.61 -30.19
CA PRO A 301 11.40 17.37 -31.63
C PRO A 301 11.81 15.95 -32.05
N HIS A 302 12.51 15.22 -31.18
CA HIS A 302 13.01 13.87 -31.50
C HIS A 302 12.03 12.76 -31.10
N VAL A 303 10.91 13.11 -30.45
CA VAL A 303 9.95 12.15 -29.93
C VAL A 303 8.52 12.49 -30.33
N GLU A 304 7.70 11.47 -30.39
CA GLU A 304 6.30 11.54 -30.74
C GLU A 304 5.47 10.83 -29.67
N ILE A 305 4.42 11.48 -29.20
CA ILE A 305 3.48 10.89 -28.24
C ILE A 305 2.25 10.42 -29.00
N ILE A 306 1.98 9.13 -28.91
CA ILE A 306 0.84 8.46 -29.52
C ILE A 306 -0.18 8.22 -28.39
N GLY A 307 -1.31 8.93 -28.41
CA GLY A 307 -2.37 8.74 -27.42
C GLY A 307 -2.99 7.34 -27.50
N SER A 308 -3.49 6.81 -26.38
CA SER A 308 -4.09 5.46 -26.32
C SER A 308 -5.35 5.28 -27.17
N ASN A 309 -5.93 6.34 -27.74
CA ASN A 309 -7.07 6.27 -28.65
C ASN A 309 -6.72 7.05 -29.92
N GLY A 310 -6.76 6.38 -31.08
CA GLY A 310 -6.46 6.96 -32.39
C GLY A 310 -7.49 7.97 -32.91
N SER A 311 -7.92 8.95 -32.12
CA SER A 311 -8.81 10.02 -32.57
C SER A 311 -8.49 11.38 -31.92
N ASN A 312 -8.30 12.39 -32.78
CA ASN A 312 -8.33 13.80 -32.40
C ASN A 312 -9.74 14.15 -31.87
N GLY A 313 -9.88 14.48 -30.57
CA GLY A 313 -11.14 14.95 -29.96
C GLY A 313 -11.00 15.28 -28.45
N PRO A 314 -11.82 16.17 -27.87
CA PRO A 314 -11.38 17.13 -26.85
C PRO A 314 -11.33 16.61 -25.39
N TYR A 315 -10.26 17.03 -24.71
CA TYR A 315 -10.09 17.30 -23.28
C TYR A 315 -10.88 16.47 -22.25
N ALA A 316 -10.20 15.48 -21.65
CA ALA A 316 -10.42 15.15 -20.24
C ALA A 316 -9.28 15.77 -19.42
N SER A 317 -9.63 16.71 -18.53
CA SER A 317 -8.68 17.42 -17.66
C SER A 317 -7.87 16.45 -16.78
N PRO A 318 -6.57 16.71 -16.56
CA PRO A 318 -5.70 15.84 -15.77
C PRO A 318 -5.94 15.99 -14.26
N MET A 319 -5.98 14.87 -13.55
CA MET A 319 -5.66 14.82 -12.12
C MET A 319 -4.19 15.26 -11.95
N ALA A 320 -3.98 16.38 -11.27
CA ALA A 320 -2.65 16.89 -10.95
C ALA A 320 -1.90 15.91 -10.03
N VAL A 321 -0.92 15.19 -10.59
CA VAL A 321 0.13 14.51 -9.82
C VAL A 321 1.32 15.46 -9.79
N ALA A 322 1.68 15.90 -8.57
CA ALA A 322 2.80 16.80 -8.34
C ALA A 322 4.13 16.18 -8.80
N ALA A 323 4.91 16.92 -9.58
CA ALA A 323 6.27 16.56 -9.96
C ALA A 323 7.20 16.57 -8.71
N PRO A 324 8.15 15.64 -8.60
CA PRO A 324 9.20 15.72 -7.58
C PRO A 324 10.12 16.91 -7.85
N THR A 325 10.38 17.70 -6.81
CA THR A 325 11.23 18.88 -6.82
C THR A 325 12.67 18.54 -7.24
N PRO A 326 13.33 19.27 -8.16
CA PRO A 326 14.73 19.04 -8.48
C PRO A 326 15.63 19.42 -7.30
N MET A 327 16.51 18.51 -6.89
CA MET A 327 17.60 18.81 -5.96
C MET A 327 18.51 19.87 -6.59
N MET A 328 18.49 21.08 -6.03
CA MET A 328 19.48 22.12 -6.33
C MET A 328 20.85 21.66 -5.86
N ALA A 329 21.80 21.57 -6.79
CA ALA A 329 23.21 21.40 -6.49
C ALA A 329 23.74 22.66 -5.77
N THR A 330 24.36 22.46 -4.61
CA THR A 330 25.20 23.44 -3.92
C THR A 330 26.36 23.90 -4.82
N PRO A 331 26.59 25.21 -5.03
CA PRO A 331 27.84 25.68 -5.60
C PRO A 331 28.92 25.63 -4.51
N MET A 332 29.97 24.87 -4.79
CA MET A 332 31.22 24.85 -4.03
C MET A 332 31.99 26.13 -4.38
N GLY A 333 32.04 27.08 -3.44
CA GLY A 333 32.85 28.29 -3.54
C GLY A 333 34.13 28.14 -2.74
N ALA A 334 35.27 28.33 -3.41
CA ALA A 334 36.53 28.75 -2.81
C ALA A 334 36.59 30.28 -2.75
#